data_AF-A0A2Z2I1D3-F1
#
_entry.id   AF-A0A2Z2I1D3-F1
#
_cell.length_a   1.000
_cell.length_b   1.000
_cell.length_c   1.000
_cell.angle_alpha   90.00
_cell.angle_beta   90.00
_cell.angle_gamma   90.00
#
_symmetry.space_group_name_H-M   'P 1'
#
loop_
_entity.id
_entity.type
_entity.pdbx_description
1 polymer ?
#
loop_
_entity_poly.entity_id
_entity_poly.type
_entity_poly.pdbx_seq_one_letter_code
_entity_poly.pdbx_strand_id
1 'polypeptide(L)'
;MKAKIIGTEDDIIGVQVIDPRGNIHLVEIDVENEDTEDLHAQESYPNDPTERTAEQNQIMYQVRARARYEAHIATEHDILLPDWDPRQLHRGIEALENMSLKVFGDNFREYYHALINPEKTREEYGITEGSVEFPGKPQIVLIMKGFCIDEQNEVVNVLPDMYIYYTNDQTEQTYTAGTSASCSDETTQLTVMLPPFVSISDDFNYPEDFRASVINNLVCQIRDIYRNMGEEPPANVDLEGFGKPAGNFDPDEF
;
A
#
# COMPACT_ATOMS: atom_id res chain seq x y z
N MET A 1 -4.65 2.36 18.57
CA MET A 1 -3.64 2.05 19.60
C MET A 1 -3.08 3.35 20.20
N LYS A 2 -2.12 3.29 21.12
CA LYS A 2 -1.33 4.47 21.55
C LYS A 2 0.16 4.14 21.50
N ALA A 3 0.99 5.02 20.97
CA ALA A 3 2.43 4.83 20.93
C ALA A 3 3.17 6.05 21.49
N LYS A 4 4.42 5.84 21.91
CA LYS A 4 5.38 6.91 22.23
C LYS A 4 6.81 6.40 22.09
N ILE A 5 7.72 7.28 21.71
CA ILE A 5 9.16 7.02 21.77
C ILE A 5 9.60 6.97 23.24
N ILE A 6 10.40 5.96 23.60
CA ILE A 6 10.94 5.78 24.96
C ILE A 6 12.46 5.94 25.02
N GLY A 7 13.14 5.88 23.88
CA GLY A 7 14.57 6.13 23.76
C GLY A 7 15.08 5.90 22.35
N THR A 8 16.25 6.44 22.06
CA THR A 8 17.02 6.17 20.84
C THR A 8 18.47 5.97 21.27
N GLU A 9 19.08 4.84 20.90
CA GLU A 9 20.47 4.50 21.19
C GLU A 9 21.02 3.69 20.02
N ASP A 10 22.22 4.05 19.52
CA ASP A 10 22.88 3.36 18.41
C ASP A 10 21.95 3.07 17.21
N ASP A 11 21.21 4.10 16.77
CA ASP A 11 20.25 4.03 15.66
C ASP A 11 19.11 3.02 15.84
N ILE A 12 18.91 2.55 17.08
CA ILE A 12 17.76 1.75 17.49
C ILE A 12 16.74 2.67 18.17
N ILE A 13 15.52 2.69 17.66
CA ILE A 13 14.41 3.46 18.22
C ILE A 13 13.53 2.54 19.06
N GLY A 14 13.49 2.79 20.36
CA GLY A 14 12.59 2.13 21.28
C GLY A 14 11.21 2.82 21.29
N VAL A 15 10.16 2.05 20.99
CA VAL A 15 8.77 2.50 20.98
C VAL A 15 7.94 1.67 21.95
N GLN A 16 7.22 2.35 22.85
CA GLN A 16 6.20 1.71 23.68
C GLN A 16 4.84 1.83 23.00
N VAL A 17 4.17 0.71 22.75
CA VAL A 17 2.81 0.65 22.20
C VAL A 17 1.85 0.06 23.24
N ILE A 18 0.66 0.67 23.37
CA ILE A 18 -0.45 0.14 24.14
C ILE A 18 -1.52 -0.35 23.16
N ASP A 19 -1.79 -1.66 23.19
CA ASP A 19 -2.76 -2.31 22.30
C ASP A 19 -4.22 -1.96 22.68
N PRO A 20 -5.23 -2.34 21.87
CA PRO A 20 -6.64 -2.06 22.17
C PRO A 20 -7.15 -2.71 23.47
N ARG A 21 -6.44 -3.72 24.00
CA ARG A 21 -6.77 -4.40 25.26
C ARG A 21 -6.05 -3.79 26.46
N GLY A 22 -5.20 -2.79 26.25
CA GLY A 22 -4.44 -2.11 27.29
C GLY A 22 -3.11 -2.79 27.65
N ASN A 23 -2.67 -3.78 26.89
CA ASN A 23 -1.38 -4.44 27.09
C ASN A 23 -0.25 -3.57 26.57
N ILE A 24 0.89 -3.62 27.26
CA ILE A 24 2.10 -2.87 26.90
C ILE A 24 2.99 -3.76 26.03
N HIS A 25 3.45 -3.19 24.93
CA HIS A 25 4.45 -3.75 24.05
C HIS A 25 5.64 -2.80 23.97
N LEU A 26 6.84 -3.37 23.90
CA LEU A 26 8.07 -2.66 23.58
C LEU A 26 8.54 -3.15 22.21
N VAL A 27 8.74 -2.22 21.30
CA VAL A 27 9.24 -2.49 19.95
C VAL A 27 10.53 -1.71 19.77
N GLU A 28 11.60 -2.38 19.38
CA GLU A 28 12.87 -1.73 19.01
C GLU A 28 13.05 -1.87 17.51
N ILE A 29 13.25 -0.73 16.84
CA ILE A 29 13.35 -0.63 15.39
C ILE A 29 14.78 -0.23 15.07
N ASP A 30 15.51 -1.09 14.35
CA ASP A 30 16.84 -0.81 13.82
C ASP A 30 16.69 -0.06 12.49
N VAL A 31 17.10 1.21 12.45
CA VAL A 31 16.95 2.04 11.24
C VAL A 31 18.20 2.03 10.35
N GLU A 32 19.30 1.40 10.78
CA GLU A 32 20.47 1.17 9.92
C GLU A 32 20.35 -0.13 9.12
N ASN A 33 19.59 -1.10 9.64
CA ASN A 33 19.45 -2.41 9.04
C ASN A 33 17.99 -2.81 8.85
N GLU A 34 17.43 -2.40 7.72
CA GLU A 34 16.05 -2.71 7.28
C GLU A 34 15.78 -4.23 7.17
N ASP A 35 16.80 -5.08 7.01
CA ASP A 35 16.65 -6.54 6.99
C ASP A 35 16.48 -7.15 8.40
N THR A 36 16.63 -6.36 9.47
CA THR A 36 16.49 -6.83 10.85
C THR A 36 15.03 -6.76 11.28
N GLU A 37 14.50 -7.90 11.72
CA GLU A 37 13.18 -7.91 12.35
C GLU A 37 13.17 -7.04 13.62
N ASP A 38 12.18 -6.16 13.73
CA ASP A 38 11.95 -5.38 14.94
C ASP A 38 11.88 -6.29 16.17
N LEU A 39 12.65 -5.98 17.21
CA LEU A 39 12.52 -6.71 18.46
C LEU A 39 11.19 -6.34 19.11
N HIS A 40 10.35 -7.35 19.35
CA HIS A 40 9.02 -7.15 19.92
C HIS A 40 8.87 -7.90 21.25
N ALA A 41 8.91 -7.16 22.36
CA ALA A 41 8.76 -7.70 23.70
C ALA A 41 7.37 -7.38 24.30
N GLN A 42 6.76 -8.41 24.92
CA GLN A 42 5.45 -8.35 25.57
C GLN A 42 5.25 -9.57 26.50
N GLU A 43 4.31 -9.49 27.46
CA GLU A 43 4.02 -10.59 28.41
C GLU A 43 2.56 -11.11 28.36
N SER A 44 1.68 -10.47 27.58
CA SER A 44 0.24 -10.72 27.59
C SER A 44 -0.24 -11.81 26.62
N TYR A 45 0.60 -12.18 25.65
CA TYR A 45 0.29 -13.12 24.57
C TYR A 45 1.36 -14.20 24.48
N PRO A 46 1.05 -15.38 23.91
CA PRO A 46 2.06 -16.40 23.63
C PRO A 46 3.23 -15.85 22.82
N ASN A 47 4.46 -16.27 23.15
CA ASN A 47 5.65 -15.86 22.40
C ASN A 47 5.77 -16.61 21.08
N ASP A 48 5.35 -17.88 21.05
CA ASP A 48 5.29 -18.68 19.83
C ASP A 48 4.08 -18.22 18.98
N PRO A 49 4.30 -17.74 17.74
CA PRO A 49 3.21 -17.33 16.85
C PRO A 49 2.20 -18.44 16.55
N THR A 50 2.60 -19.71 16.61
CA THR A 50 1.73 -20.87 16.36
C THR A 50 0.76 -21.14 17.51
N GLU A 51 1.04 -20.62 18.69
CA GLU A 51 0.17 -20.69 19.87
C GLU A 51 -0.82 -19.52 19.95
N ARG A 52 -0.68 -18.52 19.07
CA ARG A 52 -1.56 -17.34 19.02
C ARG A 52 -2.82 -17.63 18.20
N THR A 53 -3.93 -17.04 18.62
CA THR A 53 -5.14 -16.96 17.77
C THR A 53 -4.90 -16.00 16.60
N ALA A 54 -5.73 -16.08 15.56
CA ALA A 54 -5.68 -15.13 14.44
C ALA A 54 -5.80 -13.67 14.89
N GLU A 55 -6.68 -13.39 15.85
CA GLU A 55 -6.85 -12.05 16.44
C GLU A 55 -5.59 -11.59 17.20
N GLN A 56 -4.95 -12.50 17.95
CA GLN A 56 -3.71 -12.18 18.65
C GLN A 56 -2.56 -11.89 17.67
N ASN A 57 -2.45 -12.68 16.59
CA ASN A 57 -1.48 -12.41 15.53
C ASN A 57 -1.74 -11.06 14.85
N GLN A 58 -3.01 -10.74 14.57
CA GLN A 58 -3.38 -9.44 14.02
C GLN A 58 -2.97 -8.28 14.94
N ILE A 59 -3.17 -8.40 16.26
CA ILE A 59 -2.71 -7.39 17.22
C ILE A 59 -1.18 -7.23 17.17
N MET A 60 -0.41 -8.31 17.01
CA MET A 60 1.05 -8.21 16.90
C MET A 60 1.48 -7.43 15.66
N TYR A 61 0.89 -7.70 14.50
CA TYR A 61 1.16 -6.95 13.27
C TYR A 61 0.80 -5.47 13.43
N GLN A 62 -0.39 -5.19 13.99
CA GLN A 62 -0.83 -3.82 14.23
C GLN A 62 0.08 -3.06 15.22
N VAL A 63 0.62 -3.74 16.22
CA VAL A 63 1.58 -3.14 17.17
C VAL A 63 2.86 -2.73 16.45
N ARG A 64 3.43 -3.60 15.59
CA ARG A 64 4.65 -3.29 14.82
C ARG A 64 4.41 -2.14 13.85
N ALA A 65 3.35 -2.22 13.05
CA ALA A 65 2.96 -1.14 12.16
C ALA A 65 2.81 0.19 12.94
N ARG A 66 2.07 0.19 14.04
CA ARG A 66 1.89 1.41 14.84
C ARG A 66 3.21 1.94 15.41
N ALA A 67 4.13 1.06 15.82
CA ALA A 67 5.44 1.45 16.33
C ALA A 67 6.28 2.13 15.25
N ARG A 68 6.38 1.53 14.06
CA ARG A 68 7.09 2.08 12.91
C ARG A 68 6.53 3.43 12.46
N TYR A 69 5.20 3.55 12.42
CA TYR A 69 4.57 4.85 12.14
C TYR A 69 4.93 5.90 13.19
N GLU A 70 4.94 5.57 14.49
CA GLU A 70 5.35 6.53 15.53
C GLU A 70 6.79 6.97 15.34
N ALA A 71 7.70 6.02 15.13
CA ALA A 71 9.11 6.31 14.92
C ALA A 71 9.32 7.20 13.69
N HIS A 72 8.65 6.90 12.57
CA HIS A 72 8.72 7.67 11.34
C HIS A 72 8.22 9.11 11.49
N ILE A 73 7.15 9.36 12.27
CA ILE A 73 6.61 10.72 12.44
C ILE A 73 7.27 11.51 13.56
N ALA A 74 7.83 10.84 14.57
CA ALA A 74 8.36 11.47 15.78
C ALA A 74 9.89 11.66 15.76
N THR A 75 10.57 11.08 14.77
CA THR A 75 12.02 11.18 14.59
C THR A 75 12.37 11.74 13.21
N GLU A 76 13.66 11.86 12.93
CA GLU A 76 14.19 12.28 11.63
C GLU A 76 14.43 11.12 10.66
N HIS A 77 14.16 9.88 11.09
CA HIS A 77 14.41 8.68 10.30
C HIS A 77 13.27 8.39 9.33
N ASP A 78 13.63 8.14 8.07
CA ASP A 78 12.70 7.77 7.01
C ASP A 78 12.45 6.25 7.01
N ILE A 79 11.57 5.80 7.91
CA ILE A 79 11.32 4.37 8.14
C ILE A 79 10.24 3.79 7.21
N LEU A 80 9.27 4.59 6.77
CA LEU A 80 8.14 4.10 5.98
C LEU A 80 8.33 4.43 4.52
N LEU A 81 8.00 3.48 3.65
CA LEU A 81 7.80 3.81 2.24
C LEU A 81 6.72 4.89 2.11
N PRO A 82 6.84 5.82 1.15
CA PRO A 82 5.89 6.92 1.03
C PRO A 82 4.44 6.48 0.87
N ASP A 83 4.22 5.36 0.18
CA ASP A 83 2.89 4.78 0.02
C ASP A 83 2.23 4.34 1.34
N TRP A 84 3.01 4.14 2.41
CA TRP A 84 2.54 3.80 3.75
C TRP A 84 2.48 4.99 4.72
N ASP A 85 2.84 6.20 4.27
CA ASP A 85 2.66 7.44 5.01
C ASP A 85 1.38 8.18 4.52
N PRO A 86 0.32 8.28 5.35
CA PRO A 86 -0.88 9.04 5.02
C PRO A 86 -0.61 10.49 4.57
N ARG A 87 0.45 11.12 5.08
CA ARG A 87 0.83 12.50 4.70
C ARG A 87 1.25 12.56 3.24
N GLN A 88 2.00 11.58 2.75
CA GLN A 88 2.43 11.49 1.35
C GLN A 88 1.27 11.14 0.43
N LEU A 89 0.39 10.22 0.83
CA LEU A 89 -0.84 9.92 0.08
C LEU A 89 -1.74 11.15 -0.06
N HIS A 90 -1.85 11.98 0.99
CA HIS A 90 -2.55 13.27 0.91
C HIS A 90 -1.92 14.24 -0.10
N ARG A 91 -0.58 14.33 -0.15
CA ARG A 91 0.13 15.10 -1.19
C ARG A 91 -0.18 14.58 -2.59
N GLY A 92 -0.25 13.25 -2.76
CA GLY A 92 -0.63 12.62 -4.04
C GLY A 92 -2.06 12.94 -4.47
N ILE A 93 -3.00 12.95 -3.53
CA ILE A 93 -4.39 13.35 -3.78
C ILE A 93 -4.43 14.81 -4.25
N GLU A 94 -3.77 15.73 -3.53
CA GLU A 94 -3.70 17.14 -3.91
C GLU A 94 -3.09 17.32 -5.32
N ALA A 95 -2.01 16.59 -5.61
CA ALA A 95 -1.36 16.62 -6.92
C ALA A 95 -2.29 16.20 -8.07
N LEU A 96 -3.09 15.15 -7.84
CA LEU A 96 -4.07 14.67 -8.83
C LEU A 96 -5.25 15.62 -8.98
N GLU A 97 -5.72 16.25 -7.89
CA GLU A 97 -6.79 17.24 -7.91
C GLU A 97 -6.38 18.49 -8.71
N ASN A 98 -5.16 18.97 -8.50
CA ASN A 98 -4.58 20.14 -9.17
C ASN A 98 -4.20 19.87 -10.63
N MET A 99 -3.88 18.62 -10.98
CA MET A 99 -3.59 18.24 -12.37
C MET A 99 -4.80 18.49 -13.28
N SER A 100 -4.59 19.20 -14.40
CA SER A 100 -5.66 19.40 -15.38
C SER A 100 -6.19 18.06 -15.95
N LEU A 101 -7.50 17.98 -16.20
CA LEU A 101 -8.13 16.77 -16.76
C LEU A 101 -7.48 16.30 -18.07
N LYS A 102 -7.03 17.22 -18.93
CA LYS A 102 -6.33 16.86 -20.16
C LYS A 102 -5.01 16.15 -19.87
N VAL A 103 -4.18 16.71 -18.99
CA VAL A 103 -2.87 16.14 -18.63
C VAL A 103 -3.07 14.78 -17.95
N PHE A 104 -4.04 14.67 -17.04
CA PHE A 104 -4.38 13.40 -16.40
C PHE A 104 -4.81 12.36 -17.43
N GLY A 105 -5.74 12.72 -18.33
CA GLY A 105 -6.24 11.83 -19.37
C GLY A 105 -5.19 11.44 -20.42
N ASP A 106 -4.12 12.20 -20.58
CA ASP A 106 -3.01 11.81 -21.45
C ASP A 106 -2.05 10.85 -20.72
N ASN A 107 -1.68 11.15 -19.47
CA ASN A 107 -0.70 10.36 -18.71
C ASN A 107 -1.26 9.03 -18.15
N PHE A 108 -2.54 8.98 -17.76
CA PHE A 108 -3.15 7.80 -17.15
C PHE A 108 -3.95 6.93 -18.14
N ARG A 109 -3.88 7.24 -19.44
CA ARG A 109 -4.62 6.54 -20.49
C ARG A 109 -4.33 5.05 -20.56
N GLU A 110 -3.06 4.69 -20.50
CA GLU A 110 -2.65 3.28 -20.60
C GLU A 110 -3.14 2.49 -19.38
N TYR A 111 -3.07 3.08 -18.20
CA TYR A 111 -3.59 2.45 -16.98
C TYR A 111 -5.11 2.25 -17.04
N TYR A 112 -5.85 3.26 -17.50
CA TYR A 112 -7.28 3.11 -17.75
C TYR A 112 -7.58 1.97 -18.74
N HIS A 113 -6.87 1.92 -19.87
CA HIS A 113 -7.04 0.86 -20.85
C HIS A 113 -6.74 -0.53 -20.30
N ALA A 114 -5.74 -0.65 -19.43
CA ALA A 114 -5.38 -1.90 -18.80
C ALA A 114 -6.48 -2.42 -17.87
N LEU A 115 -7.16 -1.53 -17.15
CA LEU A 115 -8.25 -1.86 -16.22
C LEU A 115 -9.54 -2.28 -16.94
N ILE A 116 -9.82 -1.71 -18.11
CA ILE A 116 -11.07 -1.99 -18.86
C ILE A 116 -10.93 -3.14 -19.85
N ASN A 117 -9.71 -3.53 -20.18
CA ASN A 117 -9.42 -4.64 -21.09
C ASN A 117 -8.32 -5.54 -20.51
N PRO A 118 -8.59 -6.22 -19.38
CA PRO A 118 -7.60 -7.07 -18.71
C PRO A 118 -7.12 -8.23 -19.59
N GLU A 119 -7.90 -8.68 -20.58
CA GLU A 119 -7.45 -9.71 -21.52
C GLU A 119 -6.32 -9.22 -22.43
N LYS A 120 -6.39 -7.97 -22.93
CA LYS A 120 -5.29 -7.38 -23.70
C LYS A 120 -4.06 -7.18 -22.82
N THR A 121 -4.25 -6.68 -21.60
CA THR A 121 -3.17 -6.55 -20.60
C THR A 121 -2.49 -7.89 -20.35
N ARG A 122 -3.29 -8.95 -20.20
CA ARG A 122 -2.81 -10.31 -19.99
C ARG A 122 -1.91 -10.80 -21.14
N GLU A 123 -2.28 -10.52 -22.39
CA GLU A 123 -1.45 -10.84 -23.56
C GLU A 123 -0.16 -10.01 -23.62
N GLU A 124 -0.25 -8.71 -23.37
CA GLU A 124 0.90 -7.79 -23.40
C GLU A 124 1.97 -8.14 -22.36
N TYR A 125 1.54 -8.61 -21.19
CA TYR A 125 2.43 -9.02 -20.09
C TYR A 125 2.76 -10.52 -20.10
N GLY A 126 2.37 -11.25 -21.16
CA GLY A 126 2.71 -12.67 -21.31
C GLY A 126 2.07 -13.59 -20.26
N ILE A 127 0.94 -13.21 -19.68
CA ILE A 127 0.22 -13.95 -18.64
C ILE A 127 -0.75 -14.95 -19.32
N THR A 128 -0.26 -16.07 -19.83
CA THR A 128 -1.07 -17.02 -20.62
C THR A 128 -1.11 -18.40 -19.97
N GLU A 129 -2.13 -19.21 -20.29
CA GLU A 129 -2.22 -20.60 -19.80
C GLU A 129 -0.95 -21.43 -20.07
N GLY A 130 -0.20 -21.10 -21.14
CA GLY A 130 1.03 -21.79 -21.49
C GLY A 130 2.30 -21.23 -20.81
N SER A 131 2.21 -20.11 -20.09
CA SER A 131 3.36 -19.42 -19.47
C SER A 131 3.25 -19.29 -17.95
N VAL A 132 2.06 -19.41 -17.37
CA VAL A 132 1.88 -19.37 -15.91
C VAL A 132 2.21 -20.70 -15.25
N GLU A 133 2.53 -20.66 -13.96
CA GLU A 133 3.01 -21.82 -13.19
C GLU A 133 1.90 -22.75 -12.69
N PHE A 134 0.64 -22.43 -13.02
CA PHE A 134 -0.54 -23.15 -12.54
C PHE A 134 -1.46 -23.56 -13.71
N PRO A 135 -2.23 -24.65 -13.57
CA PRO A 135 -3.20 -25.05 -14.59
C PRO A 135 -4.39 -24.08 -14.60
N GLY A 136 -4.99 -23.88 -15.78
CA GLY A 136 -6.21 -23.08 -15.95
C GLY A 136 -5.96 -21.62 -16.34
N LYS A 137 -7.04 -20.93 -16.71
CA LYS A 137 -6.96 -19.57 -17.26
C LYS A 137 -6.59 -18.55 -16.17
N PRO A 138 -5.46 -17.82 -16.30
CA PRO A 138 -5.12 -16.78 -15.34
C PRO A 138 -6.08 -15.58 -15.47
N GLN A 139 -6.39 -14.99 -14.32
CA GLN A 139 -7.27 -13.83 -14.16
C GLN A 139 -6.50 -12.72 -13.44
N ILE A 140 -6.47 -11.53 -14.04
CA ILE A 140 -5.89 -10.34 -13.39
C ILE A 140 -6.81 -9.91 -12.25
N VAL A 141 -6.25 -9.78 -11.05
CA VAL A 141 -6.98 -9.35 -9.84
C VAL A 141 -6.61 -7.95 -9.38
N LEU A 142 -5.42 -7.47 -9.72
CA LEU A 142 -4.96 -6.13 -9.37
C LEU A 142 -3.98 -5.61 -10.42
N ILE A 143 -4.11 -4.33 -10.77
CA ILE A 143 -3.14 -3.62 -11.61
C ILE A 143 -2.66 -2.40 -10.82
N MET A 144 -1.35 -2.34 -10.59
CA MET A 144 -0.69 -1.25 -9.88
C MET A 144 -0.02 -0.30 -10.87
N LYS A 145 -0.18 1.01 -10.63
CA LYS A 145 0.42 2.08 -11.43
C LYS A 145 1.07 3.11 -10.51
N GLY A 146 2.39 3.24 -10.61
CA GLY A 146 3.14 4.25 -9.88
C GLY A 146 3.15 5.61 -10.58
N PHE A 147 3.21 6.69 -9.80
CA PHE A 147 3.47 8.04 -10.26
C PHE A 147 4.35 8.77 -9.25
N CYS A 148 5.07 9.79 -9.72
CA CYS A 148 6.03 10.57 -8.93
C CYS A 148 5.49 11.97 -8.73
N ILE A 149 5.52 12.45 -7.48
CA ILE A 149 5.25 13.85 -7.14
C ILE A 149 6.53 14.53 -6.65
N ASP A 150 6.62 15.84 -6.88
CA ASP A 150 7.70 16.67 -6.35
C ASP A 150 7.33 17.33 -5.01
N GLU A 151 8.27 18.12 -4.47
CA GLU A 151 8.11 18.91 -3.24
C GLU A 151 7.04 20.02 -3.34
N GLN A 152 6.50 20.28 -4.52
CA GLN A 152 5.41 21.24 -4.75
C GLN A 152 4.06 20.54 -4.89
N ASN A 153 4.00 19.21 -4.66
CA ASN A 153 2.83 18.38 -4.88
C ASN A 153 2.36 18.42 -6.33
N GLU A 154 3.29 18.48 -7.29
CA GLU A 154 2.98 18.34 -8.71
C GLU A 154 3.36 16.95 -9.18
N VAL A 155 2.49 16.31 -9.98
CA VAL A 155 2.85 15.04 -10.62
C VAL A 155 3.83 15.33 -11.76
N VAL A 156 5.08 14.93 -11.56
CA VAL A 156 6.17 15.16 -12.52
C VAL A 156 6.37 13.97 -13.46
N ASN A 157 5.93 12.78 -13.07
CA ASN A 157 6.05 11.59 -13.89
C ASN A 157 4.95 10.56 -13.56
N VAL A 158 4.43 9.88 -14.57
CA VAL A 158 3.61 8.68 -14.40
C VAL A 158 4.42 7.53 -14.95
N LEU A 159 4.78 6.57 -14.09
CA LEU A 159 5.73 5.53 -14.44
C LEU A 159 5.19 4.69 -15.60
N PRO A 160 6.00 4.32 -16.61
CA PRO A 160 5.51 3.64 -17.80
C PRO A 160 4.99 2.23 -17.48
N ASP A 161 5.70 1.51 -16.62
CA ASP A 161 5.41 0.12 -16.29
C ASP A 161 4.23 -0.02 -15.32
N MET A 162 3.57 -1.18 -15.38
CA MET A 162 2.56 -1.60 -14.41
C MET A 162 3.03 -2.89 -13.75
N TYR A 163 2.64 -3.05 -12.49
CA TYR A 163 2.82 -4.31 -11.76
C TYR A 163 1.47 -4.99 -11.61
N ILE A 164 1.39 -6.25 -12.03
CA ILE A 164 0.11 -6.95 -12.21
C ILE A 164 0.08 -8.17 -11.32
N TYR A 165 -0.96 -8.27 -10.51
CA TYR A 165 -1.26 -9.49 -9.77
C TYR A 165 -2.32 -10.29 -10.50
N TYR A 166 -2.09 -11.60 -10.60
CA TYR A 166 -3.00 -12.53 -11.23
C TYR A 166 -3.06 -13.85 -10.47
N THR A 167 -4.19 -14.54 -10.60
CA THR A 167 -4.46 -15.83 -9.96
C THR A 167 -5.49 -16.61 -10.78
N ASN A 168 -5.98 -17.74 -10.26
CA ASN A 168 -7.20 -18.36 -10.75
C ASN A 168 -7.93 -19.11 -9.62
N ASP A 169 -9.06 -19.74 -9.95
CA ASP A 169 -9.91 -20.49 -9.03
C ASP A 169 -9.31 -21.84 -8.57
N GLN A 170 -8.16 -22.23 -9.12
CA GLN A 170 -7.49 -23.52 -8.85
C GLN A 170 -6.28 -23.37 -7.94
N THR A 171 -5.90 -22.14 -7.59
CA THR A 171 -4.75 -21.84 -6.74
C THR A 171 -5.16 -20.89 -5.61
N GLU A 172 -4.53 -21.09 -4.45
CA GLU A 172 -4.66 -20.17 -3.31
C GLU A 172 -3.58 -19.08 -3.35
N GLN A 173 -2.66 -19.13 -4.32
CA GLN A 173 -1.54 -18.20 -4.47
C GLN A 173 -1.86 -17.08 -5.47
N THR A 174 -1.22 -15.93 -5.26
CA THR A 174 -1.23 -14.85 -6.24
C THR A 174 0.17 -14.74 -6.86
N TYR A 175 0.21 -14.51 -8.16
CA TYR A 175 1.43 -14.40 -8.95
C TYR A 175 1.55 -12.99 -9.51
N THR A 176 2.77 -12.59 -9.89
CA THR A 176 3.05 -11.24 -10.36
C THR A 176 3.71 -11.22 -11.73
N ALA A 177 3.46 -10.15 -12.47
CA ALA A 177 4.08 -9.86 -13.76
C ALA A 177 4.30 -8.35 -13.92
N GLY A 178 5.18 -7.99 -14.86
CA GLY A 178 5.61 -6.62 -15.07
C GLY A 178 6.88 -6.28 -14.30
N THR A 179 7.29 -5.03 -14.36
CA THR A 179 8.50 -4.51 -13.74
C THR A 179 8.13 -3.39 -12.77
N SER A 180 8.75 -3.41 -11.59
CA SER A 180 8.72 -2.27 -10.68
C SER A 180 9.61 -1.17 -11.28
N ALA A 181 8.98 -0.17 -11.88
CA ALA A 181 9.65 1.10 -12.12
C ALA A 181 9.68 1.88 -10.80
N SER A 182 10.76 2.66 -10.60
CA SER A 182 10.88 3.54 -9.44
C SER A 182 11.04 5.01 -9.85
N CYS A 183 10.56 5.90 -8.99
CA CYS A 183 10.85 7.32 -9.08
C CYS A 183 12.32 7.61 -8.75
N SER A 184 12.79 8.82 -9.06
CA SER A 184 14.10 9.28 -8.58
C SER A 184 14.05 9.62 -7.10
N ASP A 185 15.21 9.56 -6.43
CA ASP A 185 15.37 9.91 -5.00
C ASP A 185 14.89 11.34 -4.65
N GLU A 186 14.79 12.25 -5.64
CA GLU A 186 14.30 13.62 -5.46
C GLU A 186 12.76 13.75 -5.48
N THR A 187 12.04 12.64 -5.69
CA THR A 187 10.59 12.63 -5.87
C THR A 187 9.93 11.54 -5.04
N THR A 188 8.69 11.77 -4.65
CA THR A 188 7.91 10.81 -3.88
C THR A 188 7.13 9.91 -4.83
N GLN A 189 7.40 8.60 -4.79
CA GLN A 189 6.60 7.61 -5.49
C GLN A 189 5.33 7.29 -4.73
N LEU A 190 4.20 7.32 -5.44
CA LEU A 190 2.92 6.83 -4.95
C LEU A 190 2.32 5.84 -5.93
N THR A 191 1.56 4.88 -5.43
CA THR A 191 1.04 3.77 -6.23
C THR A 191 -0.47 3.66 -6.15
N VAL A 192 -1.11 3.70 -7.31
CA VAL A 192 -2.53 3.41 -7.45
C VAL A 192 -2.72 1.90 -7.59
N MET A 193 -3.70 1.35 -6.88
CA MET A 193 -3.96 -0.09 -6.80
C MET A 193 -5.43 -0.36 -7.13
N LEU A 194 -5.75 -0.71 -8.39
CA LEU A 194 -7.14 -0.94 -8.80
C LEU A 194 -7.32 -2.34 -9.41
N PRO A 195 -8.38 -3.08 -9.03
CA PRO A 195 -8.78 -4.27 -9.76
C PRO A 195 -9.36 -3.88 -11.13
N PRO A 196 -9.31 -4.78 -12.13
CA PRO A 196 -9.98 -4.54 -13.41
C PRO A 196 -11.46 -4.21 -13.24
N PHE A 197 -11.97 -3.32 -14.09
CA PHE A 197 -13.38 -2.94 -14.04
C PHE A 197 -14.25 -4.08 -14.57
N VAL A 198 -15.17 -4.57 -13.74
CA VAL A 198 -16.13 -5.63 -14.12
C VAL A 198 -17.06 -5.15 -15.22
N SER A 199 -17.54 -3.90 -15.09
CA SER A 199 -18.31 -3.20 -16.11
C SER A 199 -18.15 -1.70 -15.92
N ILE A 200 -18.21 -0.95 -17.01
CA ILE A 200 -18.22 0.51 -16.99
C ILE A 200 -19.64 0.96 -17.27
N SER A 201 -20.12 1.92 -16.50
CA SER A 201 -21.44 2.51 -16.72
C SER A 201 -21.46 3.34 -18.00
N ASP A 202 -22.60 3.40 -18.69
CA ASP A 202 -22.77 4.17 -19.93
C ASP A 202 -22.58 5.68 -19.73
N ASP A 203 -22.70 6.16 -18.48
CA ASP A 203 -22.49 7.55 -18.07
C ASP A 203 -21.05 7.85 -17.61
N PHE A 204 -20.14 6.88 -17.67
CA PHE A 204 -18.74 7.08 -17.28
C PHE A 204 -18.02 8.07 -18.20
N ASN A 205 -17.61 9.20 -17.62
CA ASN A 205 -16.97 10.31 -18.31
C ASN A 205 -15.44 10.27 -18.12
N TYR A 206 -14.74 9.72 -19.10
CA TYR A 206 -13.27 9.80 -19.14
C TYR A 206 -12.79 11.20 -19.58
N PRO A 207 -11.79 11.82 -18.91
CA PRO A 207 -10.96 11.25 -17.84
C PRO A 207 -11.41 11.59 -16.41
N GLU A 208 -12.49 12.35 -16.23
CA GLU A 208 -12.95 12.87 -14.95
C GLU A 208 -13.28 11.77 -13.94
N ASP A 209 -14.13 10.80 -14.33
CA ASP A 209 -14.55 9.71 -13.43
C ASP A 209 -13.40 8.74 -13.14
N PHE A 210 -12.46 8.60 -14.08
CA PHE A 210 -11.27 7.81 -13.83
C PHE A 210 -10.35 8.48 -12.82
N ARG A 211 -10.17 9.80 -12.90
CA ARG A 211 -9.42 10.56 -11.89
C ARG A 211 -10.05 10.43 -10.52
N ALA A 212 -11.37 10.51 -10.44
CA ALA A 212 -12.10 10.29 -9.18
C ALA A 212 -11.86 8.87 -8.64
N SER A 213 -11.81 7.84 -9.50
CA SER A 213 -11.51 6.46 -9.10
C SER A 213 -10.09 6.31 -8.54
N VAL A 214 -9.11 6.94 -9.19
CA VAL A 214 -7.71 6.96 -8.73
C VAL A 214 -7.58 7.65 -7.37
N ILE A 215 -8.19 8.84 -7.21
CA ILE A 215 -8.18 9.57 -5.94
C ILE A 215 -8.89 8.76 -4.84
N ASN A 216 -10.06 8.19 -5.13
CA ASN A 216 -10.79 7.36 -4.18
C ASN A 216 -9.96 6.17 -3.70
N ASN A 217 -9.17 5.56 -4.59
CA ASN A 217 -8.24 4.51 -4.19
C ASN A 217 -7.19 5.01 -3.19
N LEU A 218 -6.53 6.15 -3.43
CA LEU A 218 -5.57 6.70 -2.46
C LEU A 218 -6.22 7.03 -1.12
N VAL A 219 -7.47 7.52 -1.11
CA VAL A 219 -8.24 7.73 0.12
C VAL A 219 -8.49 6.41 0.86
N CYS A 220 -8.91 5.36 0.15
CA CYS A 220 -9.07 4.03 0.73
C CYS A 220 -7.74 3.44 1.22
N GLN A 221 -6.62 3.76 0.57
CA GLN A 221 -5.30 3.36 1.06
C GLN A 221 -4.98 4.03 2.40
N ILE A 222 -5.25 5.34 2.57
CA ILE A 222 -5.10 6.02 3.85
C ILE A 222 -5.92 5.34 4.95
N ARG A 223 -7.20 5.04 4.67
CA ARG A 223 -8.07 4.28 5.58
C ARG A 223 -7.44 2.96 6.01
N ASP A 224 -6.91 2.21 5.07
CA ASP A 224 -6.33 0.90 5.35
C ASP A 224 -5.01 0.99 6.11
N ILE A 225 -4.23 2.07 5.97
CA ILE A 225 -3.06 2.33 6.83
C ILE A 225 -3.48 2.44 8.29
N TYR A 226 -4.52 3.22 8.61
CA TYR A 226 -5.04 3.31 9.98
C TYR A 226 -5.51 1.96 10.52
N ARG A 227 -6.22 1.17 9.70
CA ARG A 227 -6.68 -0.17 10.09
C ARG A 227 -5.51 -1.14 10.31
N ASN A 228 -4.47 -1.06 9.50
CA ASN A 228 -3.21 -1.80 9.69
C ASN A 228 -2.47 -1.38 10.97
N MET A 229 -2.71 -0.19 11.51
CA MET A 229 -2.19 0.25 12.82
C MET A 229 -3.12 -0.08 14.00
N GLY A 230 -4.24 -0.78 13.77
CA GLY A 230 -5.25 -1.01 14.81
C GLY A 230 -5.89 0.28 15.30
N GLU A 231 -6.11 1.23 14.39
CA GLU A 231 -6.77 2.51 14.63
C GLU A 231 -8.02 2.64 13.78
N GLU A 232 -8.98 3.42 14.31
CA GLU A 232 -10.14 3.84 13.56
C GLU A 232 -9.72 4.95 12.58
N PRO A 233 -9.97 4.79 11.27
CA PRO A 233 -9.63 5.81 10.29
C PRO A 233 -10.45 7.09 10.50
N PRO A 234 -9.90 8.28 10.14
CA PRO A 234 -10.69 9.50 10.13
C PRO A 234 -11.93 9.40 9.23
N ALA A 235 -13.05 10.00 9.66
CA ALA A 235 -14.34 9.85 8.96
C ALA A 235 -14.33 10.36 7.50
N ASN A 236 -13.43 11.28 7.14
CA ASN A 236 -13.29 11.79 5.78
C ASN A 236 -12.54 10.83 4.83
N VAL A 237 -11.89 9.80 5.37
CA VAL A 237 -11.19 8.79 4.57
C VAL A 237 -11.79 7.38 4.74
N ASP A 238 -12.70 7.17 5.70
CA ASP A 238 -13.41 5.91 5.90
C ASP A 238 -14.52 5.68 4.84
N LEU A 239 -14.10 5.59 3.59
CA LEU A 239 -14.95 5.34 2.42
C LEU A 239 -14.92 3.87 2.04
N GLU A 240 -15.96 3.37 1.38
CA GLU A 240 -15.93 2.04 0.77
C GLU A 240 -15.10 2.02 -0.51
N GLY A 241 -14.33 0.94 -0.72
CA GLY A 241 -13.49 0.80 -1.90
C GLY A 241 -12.23 -0.02 -1.65
N PHE A 242 -11.53 -0.34 -2.74
CA PHE A 242 -10.25 -1.04 -2.72
C PHE A 242 -9.14 -0.07 -2.30
N GLY A 243 -8.34 -0.47 -1.32
CA GLY A 243 -7.22 0.31 -0.80
C GLY A 243 -5.99 -0.58 -0.64
N LYS A 244 -5.40 -0.61 0.56
CA LYS A 244 -4.25 -1.48 0.84
C LYS A 244 -4.69 -2.83 1.40
N PRO A 245 -4.02 -3.93 1.00
CA PRO A 245 -4.11 -5.20 1.72
C PRO A 245 -3.70 -5.09 3.19
N ALA A 246 -4.05 -6.11 3.97
CA ALA A 246 -3.51 -6.28 5.30
C ALA A 246 -2.04 -6.74 5.22
N GLY A 247 -1.16 -6.15 6.01
CA GLY A 247 0.26 -6.48 6.03
C GLY A 247 1.07 -5.48 6.86
N ASN A 248 2.35 -5.77 7.12
CA ASN A 248 3.24 -4.77 7.67
C ASN A 248 3.67 -3.77 6.59
N PHE A 249 4.32 -2.69 7.02
CA PHE A 249 4.87 -1.67 6.14
C PHE A 249 6.10 -2.12 5.34
N ASP A 250 6.44 -3.41 5.39
CA ASP A 250 7.63 -3.99 4.79
C ASP A 250 7.34 -4.47 3.36
N PRO A 251 8.28 -4.27 2.42
CA PRO A 251 8.10 -4.63 1.01
C PRO A 251 8.01 -6.14 0.76
N ASP A 252 8.57 -6.97 1.64
CA ASP A 252 8.68 -8.43 1.45
C ASP A 252 7.48 -9.23 1.98
N GLU A 253 6.51 -8.58 2.63
CA GLU A 253 5.27 -9.23 3.09
C GLU A 253 4.13 -9.17 2.04
N PHE A 254 4.45 -8.77 0.79
CA PHE A 254 3.51 -8.70 -0.34
C PHE A 254 3.67 -9.79 -1.40
#